data_AF-A0A4V0IAV8-F1
#
_entry.id   AF-A0A4V0IAV8-F1
#
_cell.length_a   1.000
_cell.length_b   1.000
_cell.length_c   1.000
_cell.angle_alpha   90.00
_cell.angle_beta   90.00
_cell.angle_gamma   90.00
#
_symmetry.space_group_name_H-M   'P 1'
#
loop_
_entity.id
_entity.type
_entity.pdbx_description
1 polymer ?
#
loop_
_entity_poly.entity_id
_entity_poly.type
_entity_poly.pdbx_seq_one_letter_code
_entity_poly.pdbx_strand_id
1 'polypeptide(L)'
;MSIVASNRRKTPLQKKIDRLIGPVYGIKTANGCPRSYKNSTYVKQYNKLQHRFTAYFKPPVAAYAHGSNLKVSPTLDSKSTLVYLDFDTHTKGNSAHVKTLFDRLRHYFLALLDGTINARGGSNWLVVQTRECKGGNVWHSTTTDTEYNALIVEFQRRLQLLGADLDIEHIEVKGKVYERNEGNGQLLSVKCGDLLKCPTEDKYVDQKPITVEQLKAIVASLPVTPYAAPAATPVSPQSPKATKRKAGSFHARTLTDEQVANLDTLARKVDAWFKDRPTTAPGRHAITARRFAEIITTLCILEPNADGSNPYKRHEEFMNTMCDEGHFQHRYRHEVYKQVRDYLSHCGLLNWQDHTYSFGDDKSKGKACKFKAAQELIEAVVNVLDGLTKQPSTLITTSMRLNVYLVPVLAHSVGVLVFSTRQHEIERWVEEHSYAHAA
;
A
#
# COMPACT_ATOMS: atom_id res chain seq x y z
N MET A 1 16.51 -19.65 3.39
CA MET A 1 16.77 -18.66 4.46
C MET A 1 17.58 -19.35 5.54
N SER A 2 18.87 -19.04 5.68
CA SER A 2 19.71 -19.58 6.76
C SER A 2 19.63 -18.64 7.96
N ILE A 3 19.06 -19.09 9.07
CA ILE A 3 19.21 -18.40 10.36
C ILE A 3 20.57 -18.83 10.89
N VAL A 4 21.62 -18.06 10.56
CA VAL A 4 22.94 -18.27 11.14
C VAL A 4 22.90 -17.75 12.58
N ALA A 5 22.75 -18.64 13.55
CA ALA A 5 22.97 -18.32 14.96
C ALA A 5 24.48 -18.15 15.18
N SER A 6 25.02 -16.95 14.93
CA SER A 6 26.42 -16.65 15.26
C SER A 6 26.51 -16.18 16.72
N ASN A 7 27.19 -16.93 17.60
CA ASN A 7 27.44 -16.61 19.02
C ASN A 7 28.25 -15.30 19.27
N ARG A 8 27.93 -14.19 18.61
CA ARG A 8 28.54 -12.89 18.83
C ARG A 8 27.96 -12.29 20.09
N ARG A 9 28.76 -11.61 20.92
CA ARG A 9 28.23 -10.94 22.13
C ARG A 9 27.35 -9.75 21.72
N LYS A 10 26.28 -9.47 22.47
CA LYS A 10 25.50 -8.21 22.32
C LYS A 10 26.45 -7.02 22.47
N THR A 11 26.33 -6.04 21.59
CA THR A 11 27.05 -4.75 21.70
C THR A 11 26.61 -3.99 22.95
N PRO A 12 27.42 -3.05 23.47
CA PRO A 12 27.02 -2.20 24.60
C PRO A 12 25.70 -1.47 24.37
N LEU A 13 25.51 -0.85 23.19
CA LEU A 13 24.27 -0.19 22.80
C LEU A 13 23.06 -1.13 22.85
N GLN A 14 23.19 -2.35 22.30
CA GLN A 14 22.10 -3.33 22.36
C GLN A 14 21.72 -3.70 23.80
N LYS A 15 22.71 -3.88 24.68
CA LYS A 15 22.45 -4.13 26.11
C LYS A 15 21.75 -2.95 26.78
N LYS A 16 22.06 -1.71 26.39
CA LYS A 16 21.35 -0.52 26.87
C LYS A 16 19.89 -0.53 26.41
N ILE A 17 19.65 -0.77 25.11
CA ILE A 17 18.29 -0.84 24.56
C ILE A 17 17.50 -1.96 25.26
N ASP A 18 18.07 -3.16 25.45
CA ASP A 18 17.40 -4.27 26.14
C ASP A 18 16.97 -3.92 27.57
N ARG A 19 17.78 -3.14 28.30
CA ARG A 19 17.45 -2.68 29.65
C ARG A 19 16.32 -1.65 29.65
N LEU A 20 16.22 -0.87 28.58
CA LEU A 20 15.28 0.24 28.44
C LEU A 20 13.88 -0.25 28.08
N ILE A 21 13.78 -1.07 27.02
CA ILE A 21 12.50 -1.45 26.40
C ILE A 21 12.18 -2.94 26.50
N GLY A 22 12.93 -3.68 27.32
CA GLY A 22 12.84 -5.12 27.43
C GLY A 22 13.61 -5.84 26.31
N PRO A 23 13.57 -7.18 26.27
CA PRO A 23 14.37 -7.96 25.32
C PRO A 23 14.05 -7.57 23.88
N VAL A 24 15.06 -7.06 23.18
CA VAL A 24 14.94 -6.66 21.78
C VAL A 24 15.05 -7.89 20.89
N TYR A 25 13.94 -8.25 20.25
CA TYR A 25 13.93 -9.26 19.20
C TYR A 25 14.04 -8.55 17.85
N GLY A 26 15.15 -8.75 17.16
CA GLY A 26 15.36 -8.14 15.85
C GLY A 26 15.48 -9.16 14.73
N ILE A 27 14.85 -8.82 13.59
CA ILE A 27 14.97 -9.57 12.34
C ILE A 27 16.01 -8.86 11.47
N LYS A 28 17.13 -9.54 11.18
CA LYS A 28 18.08 -9.08 10.16
C LYS A 28 17.65 -9.62 8.79
N THR A 29 17.32 -8.74 7.87
CA THR A 29 17.12 -9.10 6.46
C THR A 29 18.45 -8.94 5.72
N ALA A 30 19.01 -10.04 5.20
CA ALA A 30 20.32 -10.00 4.54
C ALA A 30 20.37 -9.07 3.30
N ASN A 31 19.23 -8.87 2.61
CA ASN A 31 19.16 -8.16 1.32
C ASN A 31 18.06 -7.07 1.28
N GLY A 32 17.82 -6.38 2.41
CA GLY A 32 16.62 -5.56 2.59
C GLY A 32 15.36 -6.43 2.77
N CYS A 33 14.28 -5.88 3.33
CA CYS A 33 12.99 -6.60 3.40
C CYS A 33 12.47 -6.72 1.95
N PRO A 34 12.38 -7.92 1.35
CA PRO A 34 11.58 -8.12 0.15
C PRO A 34 10.20 -7.53 0.43
N ARG A 35 9.79 -6.53 -0.36
CA ARG A 35 8.47 -5.89 -0.27
C ARG A 35 7.31 -6.89 -0.42
N SER A 36 7.60 -8.14 -0.81
CA SER A 36 6.67 -9.23 -1.09
C SER A 36 6.43 -10.21 0.08
N TYR A 37 6.99 -10.01 1.28
CA TYR A 37 6.66 -10.91 2.38
C TYR A 37 5.21 -10.73 2.86
N LYS A 38 4.44 -11.82 2.83
CA LYS A 38 3.14 -11.88 3.52
C LYS A 38 3.36 -11.62 5.02
N ASN A 39 2.53 -10.77 5.62
CA ASN A 39 2.60 -10.43 7.06
C ASN A 39 2.73 -11.66 7.96
N SER A 40 2.05 -12.75 7.62
CA SER A 40 2.10 -14.01 8.38
C SER A 40 3.50 -14.64 8.43
N THR A 41 4.32 -14.50 7.39
CA THR A 41 5.71 -14.99 7.39
C THR A 41 6.58 -14.16 8.32
N TYR A 42 6.38 -12.85 8.34
CA TYR A 42 7.15 -11.93 9.18
C TYR A 42 6.82 -12.12 10.67
N VAL A 43 5.53 -12.20 11.01
CA VAL A 43 5.04 -12.54 12.35
C VAL A 43 5.59 -13.89 12.81
N LYS A 44 5.51 -14.94 11.96
CA LYS A 44 6.07 -16.26 12.28
C LYS A 44 7.57 -16.21 12.56
N GLN A 45 8.34 -15.44 11.78
CA GLN A 45 9.78 -15.31 12.00
C GLN A 45 10.10 -14.55 13.29
N TYR A 46 9.38 -13.46 13.57
CA TYR A 46 9.54 -12.71 14.81
C TYR A 46 9.21 -13.58 16.02
N ASN A 47 8.06 -14.25 16.02
CA ASN A 47 7.62 -15.12 17.12
C ASN A 47 8.54 -16.34 17.29
N LYS A 48 9.08 -16.91 16.20
CA LYS A 48 10.08 -17.98 16.25
C LYS A 48 11.37 -17.52 16.94
N LEU A 49 11.79 -16.27 16.71
CA LEU A 49 12.91 -15.70 17.44
C LEU A 49 12.54 -15.53 18.91
N GLN A 50 11.41 -14.88 19.22
CA GLN A 50 10.95 -14.68 20.60
C GLN A 50 10.88 -15.98 21.42
N HIS A 51 10.26 -17.05 20.90
CA HIS A 51 10.15 -18.34 21.58
C HIS A 51 11.47 -19.04 21.86
N ARG A 52 12.49 -18.84 21.01
CA ARG A 52 13.83 -19.40 21.25
C ARG A 52 14.55 -18.73 22.42
N PHE A 53 14.06 -17.60 22.91
CA PHE A 53 14.73 -16.79 23.92
C PHE A 53 13.97 -16.66 25.24
N THR A 54 12.69 -17.05 25.29
CA THR A 54 11.89 -17.05 26.52
C THR A 54 12.01 -18.35 27.34
N ALA A 55 12.55 -19.44 26.75
CA ALA A 55 12.72 -20.72 27.44
C ALA A 55 14.18 -20.94 27.90
N TYR A 56 14.48 -20.62 29.18
CA TYR A 56 15.58 -21.13 30.03
C TYR A 56 17.02 -21.30 29.49
N PHE A 57 17.37 -20.79 28.31
CA PHE A 57 18.71 -20.92 27.75
C PHE A 57 19.32 -19.54 27.46
N LYS A 58 20.59 -19.37 27.89
CA LYS A 58 21.44 -18.23 27.52
C LYS A 58 21.28 -17.98 26.01
N PRO A 59 20.87 -16.77 25.59
CA PRO A 59 20.41 -16.56 24.22
C PRO A 59 21.56 -16.82 23.24
N PRO A 60 21.45 -17.80 22.31
CA PRO A 60 22.38 -17.90 21.20
C PRO A 60 22.11 -16.70 20.31
N VAL A 61 23.02 -15.73 20.39
CA VAL A 61 22.92 -14.45 19.73
C VAL A 61 22.78 -14.67 18.22
N ALA A 62 21.75 -14.13 17.58
CA ALA A 62 21.57 -14.29 16.15
C ALA A 62 22.27 -13.13 15.41
N ALA A 63 23.37 -13.42 14.72
CA ALA A 63 23.98 -12.64 13.63
C ALA A 63 23.84 -11.10 13.68
N TYR A 64 24.40 -10.47 14.72
CA TYR A 64 24.54 -9.01 14.77
C TYR A 64 25.93 -8.61 14.27
N ALA A 65 26.01 -8.31 12.97
CA ALA A 65 27.16 -7.63 12.38
C ALA A 65 26.67 -6.26 11.89
N HIS A 66 27.42 -5.23 12.30
CA HIS A 66 27.31 -3.79 12.04
C HIS A 66 26.37 -3.37 10.90
N GLY A 67 25.45 -2.46 11.20
CA GLY A 67 24.50 -1.89 10.25
C GLY A 67 23.06 -1.85 10.79
N SER A 68 22.39 -0.74 10.53
CA SER A 68 21.09 -0.22 11.01
C SER A 68 19.82 -1.07 10.76
N ASN A 69 19.92 -2.40 10.71
CA ASN A 69 18.79 -3.27 10.33
C ASN A 69 18.13 -3.99 11.51
N LEU A 70 18.51 -3.67 12.75
CA LEU A 70 17.81 -4.21 13.91
C LEU A 70 16.45 -3.51 14.03
N LYS A 71 15.38 -4.30 14.11
CA LYS A 71 14.01 -3.82 14.20
C LYS A 71 13.39 -4.20 15.54
N VAL A 72 12.70 -3.28 16.22
CA VAL A 72 12.07 -3.54 17.52
C VAL A 72 10.56 -3.34 17.47
N SER A 73 9.83 -4.17 18.20
CA SER A 73 8.42 -3.96 18.47
C SER A 73 8.24 -3.23 19.80
N PRO A 74 7.59 -2.05 19.81
CA PRO A 74 7.18 -1.36 21.03
C PRO A 74 6.34 -2.26 21.95
N THR A 75 6.43 -2.03 23.26
CA THR A 75 5.54 -2.62 24.27
C THR A 75 5.40 -1.65 25.45
N LEU A 76 4.22 -1.62 26.08
CA LEU A 76 4.00 -0.90 27.34
C LEU A 76 4.33 -1.77 28.56
N ASP A 77 4.72 -3.03 28.35
CA ASP A 77 5.10 -3.94 29.45
C ASP A 77 6.44 -3.61 30.09
N SER A 78 7.26 -2.87 29.35
CA SER A 78 8.56 -2.40 29.79
C SER A 78 8.45 -1.08 30.54
N LYS A 79 9.52 -0.68 31.25
CA LYS A 79 9.58 0.62 31.93
C LYS A 79 9.50 1.78 30.93
N SER A 80 10.04 1.58 29.74
CA SER A 80 10.02 2.54 28.65
C SER A 80 9.80 1.85 27.32
N THR A 81 9.45 2.64 26.31
CA THR A 81 9.38 2.26 24.91
C THR A 81 10.12 3.30 24.06
N LEU A 82 10.30 2.98 22.78
CA LEU A 82 10.89 3.90 21.80
C LEU A 82 9.81 4.45 20.87
N VAL A 83 9.94 5.72 20.52
CA VAL A 83 9.25 6.35 19.39
C VAL A 83 10.31 6.73 18.38
N TYR A 84 10.07 6.46 17.10
CA TYR A 84 10.99 6.74 16.00
C TYR A 84 10.35 7.71 15.02
N LEU A 85 11.05 8.79 14.73
CA LEU A 85 10.67 9.81 13.76
C LEU A 85 11.45 9.53 12.47
N ASP A 86 10.75 9.28 11.36
CA ASP A 86 11.33 9.06 10.02
C ASP A 86 10.85 10.19 9.10
N PHE A 87 11.79 10.95 8.56
CA PHE A 87 11.51 12.04 7.62
C PHE A 87 12.21 11.76 6.30
N ASP A 88 11.48 11.31 5.29
CA ASP A 88 12.07 10.84 4.03
C ASP A 88 12.21 11.97 3.00
N THR A 89 13.33 11.93 2.27
CA THR A 89 13.57 12.73 1.05
C THR A 89 14.21 11.87 -0.04
N HIS A 90 13.70 10.65 -0.24
CA HIS A 90 14.33 9.64 -1.09
C HIS A 90 14.17 9.94 -2.60
N THR A 91 12.96 10.29 -3.00
CA THR A 91 12.55 10.54 -4.38
C THR A 91 12.41 12.03 -4.66
N LYS A 92 11.89 12.77 -3.68
CA LYS A 92 11.67 14.22 -3.69
C LYS A 92 11.94 14.79 -2.30
N GLY A 93 11.95 16.11 -2.15
CA GLY A 93 12.22 16.76 -0.86
C GLY A 93 13.62 17.35 -0.71
N ASN A 94 13.79 18.12 0.36
CA ASN A 94 15.02 18.83 0.68
C ASN A 94 15.46 18.53 2.13
N SER A 95 16.66 18.00 2.32
CA SER A 95 17.20 17.69 3.65
C SER A 95 17.38 18.93 4.53
N ALA A 96 17.53 20.13 3.94
CA ALA A 96 17.53 21.38 4.70
C ALA A 96 16.17 21.64 5.37
N HIS A 97 15.07 21.27 4.70
CA HIS A 97 13.74 21.39 5.29
C HIS A 97 13.51 20.36 6.41
N VAL A 98 14.10 19.17 6.31
CA VAL A 98 14.13 18.22 7.44
C VAL A 98 14.82 18.83 8.66
N LYS A 99 15.93 19.54 8.46
CA LYS A 99 16.57 20.30 9.54
C LYS A 99 15.64 21.38 10.10
N THR A 100 14.98 22.16 9.24
CA THR A 100 14.00 23.16 9.66
C THR A 100 12.86 22.54 10.49
N LEU A 101 12.37 21.36 10.11
CA LEU A 101 11.34 20.65 10.87
C LEU A 101 11.86 20.23 12.25
N PHE A 102 13.09 19.72 12.35
CA PHE A 102 13.71 19.43 13.65
C PHE A 102 13.85 20.70 14.51
N ASP A 103 14.30 21.80 13.91
CA ASP A 103 14.44 23.09 14.59
C ASP A 103 13.07 23.56 15.13
N ARG A 104 12.00 23.48 14.32
CA ARG A 104 10.62 23.76 14.77
C ARG A 104 10.18 22.82 15.90
N LEU A 105 10.42 21.52 15.77
CA LEU A 105 10.02 20.55 16.78
C LEU A 105 10.73 20.79 18.13
N ARG A 106 11.99 21.24 18.13
CA ARG A 106 12.69 21.62 19.36
C ARG A 106 12.04 22.78 20.12
N HIS A 107 11.27 23.64 19.46
CA HIS A 107 10.53 24.71 20.15
C HIS A 107 9.42 24.14 21.05
N TYR A 108 8.80 23.04 20.62
CA TYR A 108 7.78 22.33 21.40
C TYR A 108 8.39 21.28 22.33
N PHE A 109 9.58 20.79 21.98
CA PHE A 109 10.25 19.73 22.70
C PHE A 109 11.74 20.01 22.87
N LEU A 110 12.08 20.81 23.88
CA LEU A 110 13.44 21.28 24.15
C LEU A 110 14.46 20.14 24.39
N ALA A 111 14.01 18.98 24.87
CA ALA A 111 14.87 17.83 25.12
C ALA A 111 15.13 16.97 23.86
N LEU A 112 14.55 17.33 22.70
CA LEU A 112 14.79 16.61 21.46
C LEU A 112 16.25 16.77 21.03
N LEU A 113 16.96 15.65 20.95
CA LEU A 113 18.33 15.60 20.46
C LEU A 113 18.45 16.02 18.99
N ASP A 114 19.67 16.30 18.56
CA ASP A 114 19.98 16.44 17.15
C ASP A 114 19.68 15.12 16.41
N GLY A 115 18.74 15.20 15.48
CA GLY A 115 18.42 14.10 14.58
C GLY A 115 19.60 13.80 13.65
N THR A 116 19.65 12.57 13.14
CA THR A 116 20.54 12.22 12.05
C THR A 116 19.95 12.79 10.77
N ILE A 117 20.69 13.59 10.01
CA ILE A 117 20.23 14.15 8.73
C ILE A 117 21.26 13.79 7.64
N ASN A 118 20.77 13.32 6.49
CA ASN A 118 21.57 13.04 5.32
C ASN A 118 20.79 13.38 4.04
N ALA A 119 21.38 13.09 2.87
CA ALA A 119 20.77 13.40 1.57
C ALA A 119 19.43 12.67 1.30
N ARG A 120 19.13 11.61 2.06
CA ARG A 120 17.91 10.80 1.91
C ARG A 120 16.83 11.12 2.94
N GLY A 121 17.09 12.03 3.88
CA GLY A 121 16.13 12.42 4.89
C GLY A 121 16.76 12.63 6.25
N GLY A 122 15.97 12.44 7.30
CA GLY A 122 16.47 12.46 8.66
C GLY A 122 15.66 11.61 9.60
N SER A 123 16.23 11.33 10.76
CA SER A 123 15.59 10.49 11.76
C SER A 123 15.98 10.85 13.18
N ASN A 124 15.10 10.50 14.12
CA ASN A 124 15.34 10.70 15.54
C ASN A 124 14.57 9.65 16.35
N TRP A 125 14.95 9.50 17.61
CA TRP A 125 14.32 8.57 18.54
C TRP A 125 13.96 9.30 19.82
N LEU A 126 12.82 8.95 20.40
CA LEU A 126 12.42 9.38 21.73
C LEU A 126 12.33 8.16 22.64
N VAL A 127 12.80 8.29 23.88
CA VAL A 127 12.53 7.32 24.93
C VAL A 127 11.31 7.79 25.70
N VAL A 128 10.24 7.00 25.65
CA VAL A 128 9.00 7.30 26.36
C VAL A 128 8.85 6.35 27.53
N GLN A 129 8.82 6.88 28.75
CA GLN A 129 8.53 6.14 29.95
C GLN A 129 7.04 5.79 29.99
N THR A 130 6.74 4.50 29.95
CA THR A 130 5.38 3.95 29.85
C THR A 130 4.84 3.46 31.19
N ARG A 131 5.73 3.29 32.18
CA ARG A 131 5.36 2.89 33.53
C ARG A 131 5.98 3.79 34.58
N GLU A 132 5.23 4.06 35.65
CA GLU A 132 5.71 4.79 36.82
C GLU A 132 5.86 3.86 38.02
N CYS A 133 6.88 4.11 38.84
CA CYS A 133 7.05 3.45 40.13
C CYS A 133 6.31 4.28 41.20
N LYS A 134 5.21 3.77 41.74
CA LYS A 134 4.51 4.38 42.88
C LYS A 134 4.75 3.51 44.11
N GLY A 135 5.58 3.98 45.05
CA GLY A 135 5.67 3.38 46.40
C GLY A 135 6.49 2.10 46.54
N GLY A 136 7.46 1.85 45.66
CA GLY A 136 8.40 0.72 45.80
C GLY A 136 8.08 -0.43 44.86
N ASN A 137 8.99 -0.68 43.92
CA ASN A 137 9.07 -1.80 42.96
C ASN A 137 7.87 -2.14 42.07
N VAL A 138 6.67 -1.63 42.32
CA VAL A 138 5.49 -1.87 41.48
C VAL A 138 5.41 -0.81 40.38
N TRP A 139 5.43 -1.28 39.14
CA TRP A 139 5.38 -0.44 37.94
C TRP A 139 3.99 -0.51 37.33
N HIS A 140 3.26 0.61 37.34
CA HIS A 140 1.93 0.71 36.74
C HIS A 140 2.02 1.41 35.38
N SER A 141 1.29 0.87 34.38
CA SER A 141 1.10 1.59 33.12
C SER A 141 0.22 2.82 33.37
N THR A 142 0.60 3.97 32.83
CA THR A 142 -0.22 5.20 32.93
C THR A 142 -1.24 5.32 31.80
N THR A 143 -1.20 4.41 30.81
CA THR A 143 -2.06 4.44 29.64
C THR A 143 -2.31 3.04 29.08
N THR A 144 -3.39 2.88 28.34
CA THR A 144 -3.68 1.65 27.59
C THR A 144 -2.98 1.62 26.23
N ASP A 145 -2.82 0.43 25.63
CA ASP A 145 -2.28 0.28 24.27
C ASP A 145 -3.07 1.11 23.24
N THR A 146 -4.40 1.13 23.37
CA THR A 146 -5.31 1.88 22.49
C THR A 146 -5.08 3.38 22.57
N GLU A 147 -5.03 3.94 23.78
CA GLU A 147 -4.77 5.36 24.01
C GLU A 147 -3.38 5.76 23.53
N TYR A 148 -2.37 4.95 23.82
CA TYR A 148 -1.00 5.19 23.37
C TYR A 148 -0.90 5.16 21.85
N ASN A 149 -1.54 4.19 21.19
CA ASN A 149 -1.57 4.10 19.73
C ASN A 149 -2.30 5.28 19.09
N ALA A 150 -3.40 5.75 19.69
CA ALA A 150 -4.09 6.96 19.26
C ALA A 150 -3.18 8.20 19.39
N LEU A 151 -2.42 8.30 20.49
CA LEU A 151 -1.43 9.35 20.70
C LEU A 151 -0.33 9.35 19.62
N ILE A 152 0.20 8.18 19.24
CA ILE A 152 1.20 8.08 18.15
C ILE A 152 0.62 8.49 16.79
N VAL A 153 -0.63 8.11 16.49
CA VAL A 153 -1.32 8.56 15.26
C VAL A 153 -1.48 10.07 15.24
N GLU A 154 -1.96 10.64 16.35
CA GLU A 154 -2.14 12.08 16.46
C GLU A 154 -0.80 12.81 16.38
N PHE A 155 0.26 12.29 17.00
CA PHE A 155 1.59 12.87 16.90
C PHE A 155 2.07 12.94 15.45
N GLN A 156 1.89 11.87 14.67
CA GLN A 156 2.22 11.88 13.24
C GLN A 156 1.42 12.95 12.48
N ARG A 157 0.11 13.00 12.67
CA ARG A 157 -0.77 13.98 12.01
C ARG A 157 -0.31 15.42 12.33
N ARG A 158 0.04 15.68 13.58
CA ARG A 158 0.53 16.99 14.05
C ARG A 158 1.88 17.37 13.46
N LEU A 159 2.81 16.42 13.35
CA LEU A 159 4.09 16.66 12.67
C LEU A 159 3.90 16.93 11.18
N GLN A 160 2.97 16.24 10.52
CA GLN A 160 2.63 16.50 9.12
C GLN A 160 2.10 17.92 8.91
N LEU A 161 1.27 18.43 9.84
CA LEU A 161 0.80 19.81 9.81
C LEU A 161 1.91 20.84 10.10
N LEU A 162 2.82 20.52 11.04
CA LEU A 162 3.96 21.37 11.36
C LEU A 162 4.95 21.50 10.18
N GLY A 163 5.04 20.48 9.34
CA GLY A 163 5.88 20.44 8.14
C GLY A 163 5.12 20.61 6.83
N ALA A 164 3.87 21.06 6.84
CA ALA A 164 3.03 21.10 5.63
C ALA A 164 3.56 22.05 4.54
N ASP A 165 4.28 23.10 4.93
CA ASP A 165 4.95 24.08 4.06
C ASP A 165 6.37 23.65 3.67
N LEU A 166 6.85 22.51 4.20
CA LEU A 166 8.20 22.02 3.98
C LEU A 166 8.21 20.95 2.89
N ASP A 167 9.13 21.08 1.93
CA ASP A 167 9.40 20.05 0.92
C ASP A 167 10.06 18.80 1.54
N ILE A 168 9.24 17.93 2.13
CA ILE A 168 9.60 16.63 2.72
C ILE A 168 8.66 15.58 2.10
N GLU A 169 9.21 14.47 1.59
CA GLU A 169 8.41 13.47 0.87
C GLU A 169 7.45 12.72 1.80
N HIS A 170 7.94 12.34 2.99
CA HIS A 170 7.15 11.63 3.97
C HIS A 170 7.56 11.99 5.40
N ILE A 171 6.56 12.16 6.27
CA ILE A 171 6.73 12.37 7.71
C ILE A 171 6.00 11.23 8.41
N GLU A 172 6.76 10.33 9.05
CA GLU A 172 6.26 9.13 9.70
C GLU A 172 6.67 9.08 11.18
N VAL A 173 5.75 8.67 12.05
CA VAL A 173 6.03 8.37 13.46
C VAL A 173 5.76 6.89 13.70
N LYS A 174 6.79 6.15 14.07
CA LYS A 174 6.70 4.75 14.48
C LYS A 174 6.81 4.67 15.99
N GLY A 175 6.13 3.69 16.57
CA GLY A 175 6.07 3.57 18.03
C GLY A 175 4.83 2.84 18.52
N LYS A 176 3.88 2.54 17.63
CA LYS A 176 2.66 1.82 18.00
C LYS A 176 2.95 0.47 18.65
N VAL A 177 2.19 0.16 19.68
CA VAL A 177 2.18 -1.12 20.36
C VAL A 177 1.33 -2.07 19.52
N TYR A 178 1.87 -3.26 19.27
CA TYR A 178 1.22 -4.28 18.45
C TYR A 178 0.54 -5.31 19.34
N GLU A 179 -0.61 -5.79 18.88
CA GLU A 179 -1.37 -6.85 19.56
C GLU A 179 -0.50 -8.08 19.79
N ARG A 180 -0.58 -8.60 21.01
CA ARG A 180 0.13 -9.80 21.46
C ARG A 180 -0.87 -10.81 21.98
N ASN A 181 -0.52 -12.09 21.81
CA ASN A 181 -1.23 -13.17 22.47
C ASN A 181 -0.93 -13.10 23.97
N GLU A 182 -1.97 -12.99 24.79
CA GLU A 182 -1.87 -12.83 26.24
C GLU A 182 -1.13 -13.99 26.93
N GLY A 183 -1.23 -15.21 26.40
CA GLY A 183 -0.64 -16.40 27.03
C GLY A 183 0.85 -16.60 26.77
N ASN A 184 1.39 -16.07 25.66
CA ASN A 184 2.79 -16.31 25.27
C ASN A 184 3.55 -15.07 24.77
N GLY A 185 2.89 -13.91 24.75
CA GLY A 185 3.45 -12.63 24.32
C GLY A 185 3.80 -12.54 22.82
N GLN A 186 3.42 -13.53 22.01
CA GLN A 186 3.66 -13.54 20.56
C GLN A 186 2.93 -12.38 19.89
N LEU A 187 3.57 -11.71 18.92
CA LEU A 187 2.89 -10.74 18.07
C LEU A 187 1.82 -11.44 17.24
N LEU A 188 0.60 -10.90 17.20
CA LEU A 188 -0.49 -11.41 16.38
C LEU A 188 -0.41 -10.87 14.95
N SER A 189 -0.11 -9.58 14.81
CA SER A 189 0.04 -8.94 13.51
C SER A 189 1.04 -7.78 13.52
N VAL A 190 1.89 -7.73 12.49
CA VAL A 190 2.76 -6.59 12.19
C VAL A 190 3.07 -6.57 10.69
N LYS A 191 3.14 -5.39 10.06
CA LYS A 191 3.49 -5.27 8.64
C LYS A 191 5.00 -5.09 8.46
N CYS A 192 5.54 -5.38 7.28
CA CYS A 192 6.92 -4.96 7.01
C CYS A 192 6.96 -3.42 6.92
N GLY A 193 7.81 -2.81 7.75
CA GLY A 193 7.97 -1.35 7.84
C GLY A 193 7.49 -0.75 9.16
N ASP A 194 6.56 -1.44 9.82
CA ASP A 194 5.93 -1.06 11.08
C ASP A 194 6.90 -1.08 12.28
N LEU A 195 7.81 -2.05 12.33
CA LEU A 195 8.79 -2.14 13.41
C LEU A 195 9.80 -0.98 13.37
N LEU A 196 10.17 -0.52 14.56
CA LEU A 196 11.13 0.56 14.77
C LEU A 196 12.53 0.17 14.29
N LYS A 197 13.23 1.07 13.60
CA LYS A 197 14.68 0.94 13.42
C LYS A 197 15.34 1.17 14.79
N CYS A 198 16.30 0.33 15.19
CA CYS A 198 17.06 0.59 16.42
C CYS A 198 17.91 1.85 16.29
N PRO A 199 18.09 2.61 17.38
CA PRO A 199 19.10 3.65 17.45
C PRO A 199 20.48 3.11 17.04
N THR A 200 21.22 3.93 16.30
CA THR A 200 22.58 3.60 15.87
C THR A 200 23.66 4.13 16.83
N GLU A 201 23.28 5.04 17.73
CA GLU A 201 24.18 5.74 18.64
C GLU A 201 23.61 5.74 20.07
N ASP A 202 24.51 5.73 21.06
CA ASP A 202 24.19 5.71 22.48
C ASP A 202 23.40 6.95 22.93
N LYS A 203 23.66 8.13 22.34
CA LYS A 203 23.01 9.39 22.73
C LYS A 203 21.48 9.31 22.72
N TYR A 204 20.90 8.57 21.76
CA TYR A 204 19.45 8.39 21.64
C TYR A 204 18.85 7.48 22.71
N VAL A 205 19.64 6.62 23.34
CA VAL A 205 19.19 5.74 24.42
C VAL A 205 19.49 6.35 25.78
N ASP A 206 20.56 7.15 25.86
CA ASP A 206 20.99 7.84 27.07
C ASP A 206 20.23 9.16 27.31
N GLN A 207 19.35 9.56 26.38
CA GLN A 207 18.47 10.72 26.59
C GLN A 207 17.55 10.53 27.79
N LYS A 208 17.23 11.62 28.49
CA LYS A 208 16.27 11.59 29.59
C LYS A 208 14.91 11.12 29.06
N PRO A 209 14.33 10.03 29.58
CA PRO A 209 13.00 9.59 29.18
C PRO A 209 11.96 10.67 29.44
N ILE A 210 11.01 10.83 28.53
CA ILE A 210 9.80 11.63 28.75
C ILE A 210 8.65 10.73 29.19
N THR A 211 7.74 11.21 30.02
CA THR A 211 6.53 10.44 30.36
C THR A 211 5.52 10.48 29.21
N VAL A 212 4.53 9.58 29.25
CA VAL A 212 3.40 9.61 28.29
C VAL A 212 2.64 10.94 28.38
N GLU A 213 2.51 11.52 29.57
CA GLU A 213 1.82 12.78 29.83
C GLU A 213 2.59 13.96 29.24
N GLN A 214 3.93 13.94 29.34
CA GLN A 214 4.78 14.92 28.65
C GLN A 214 4.65 14.79 27.13
N LEU A 215 4.61 13.57 26.59
CA LEU A 215 4.35 13.34 25.16
C LEU A 215 2.97 13.87 24.76
N LYS A 216 1.91 13.62 25.55
CA LYS A 216 0.57 14.19 25.32
C LYS A 216 0.60 15.71 25.29
N ALA A 217 1.29 16.35 26.23
CA ALA A 217 1.44 17.80 26.28
C ALA A 217 2.17 18.36 25.04
N ILE A 218 3.25 17.70 24.61
CA ILE A 218 3.97 18.06 23.39
C ILE A 218 3.02 17.95 22.19
N VAL A 219 2.33 16.82 22.01
CA VAL A 219 1.41 16.60 20.89
C VAL A 219 0.26 17.61 20.86
N ALA A 220 -0.28 17.96 22.04
CA ALA A 220 -1.32 18.97 22.16
C ALA A 220 -0.84 20.39 21.82
N SER A 221 0.45 20.70 22.07
CA SER A 221 1.05 22.00 21.74
C SER A 221 1.37 22.16 20.24
N LEU A 222 1.43 21.07 19.49
CA LEU A 222 1.66 21.10 18.05
C LEU A 222 0.43 21.62 17.29
N PRO A 223 0.62 22.26 16.12
CA PRO A 223 -0.46 22.95 15.40
C PRO A 223 -1.61 22.01 15.00
N VAL A 224 -2.86 22.50 15.12
CA VAL A 224 -4.10 21.81 14.71
C VAL A 224 -4.42 22.01 13.23
N THR A 225 -3.92 23.09 12.66
CA THR A 225 -4.04 23.53 11.26
C THR A 225 -2.65 23.55 10.63
N PRO A 226 -2.54 23.64 9.28
CA PRO A 226 -1.24 23.81 8.64
C PRO A 226 -0.49 25.00 9.24
N TYR A 227 0.79 24.81 9.53
CA TYR A 227 1.63 25.87 10.08
C TYR A 227 1.76 26.99 9.04
N ALA A 228 1.07 28.11 9.28
CA ALA A 228 1.28 29.32 8.51
C ALA A 228 2.65 29.87 8.93
N ALA A 229 3.67 29.68 8.08
CA ALA A 229 4.95 30.30 8.31
C ALA A 229 4.74 31.81 8.56
N PRO A 230 5.33 32.40 9.62
CA PRO A 230 5.28 33.85 9.79
C PRO A 230 5.77 34.49 8.50
N ALA A 231 5.01 35.49 7.99
CA ALA A 231 5.25 36.11 6.70
C ALA A 231 6.74 36.44 6.57
N ALA A 232 7.42 35.72 5.69
CA ALA A 232 8.85 35.86 5.53
C ALA A 232 9.16 37.30 5.09
N THR A 233 10.09 37.96 5.78
CA THR A 233 10.73 39.19 5.31
C THR A 233 11.20 38.95 3.88
N PRO A 234 10.92 39.85 2.91
CA PRO A 234 11.17 39.61 1.50
C PRO A 234 12.64 39.28 1.25
N VAL A 235 12.90 38.01 0.88
CA VAL A 235 14.24 37.54 0.56
C VAL A 235 14.49 37.78 -0.93
N SER A 236 15.63 38.42 -1.21
CA SER A 236 16.11 38.78 -2.56
C SER A 236 16.03 37.61 -3.55
N PRO A 237 15.60 37.86 -4.81
CA PRO A 237 15.34 36.82 -5.80
C PRO A 237 16.59 35.98 -6.09
N GLN A 238 16.55 34.70 -5.73
CA GLN A 238 17.59 33.76 -6.12
C GLN A 238 17.45 33.39 -7.61
N SER A 239 18.59 33.42 -8.30
CA SER A 239 18.76 33.12 -9.72
C SER A 239 18.16 31.75 -10.14
N PRO A 240 17.62 31.64 -11.36
CA PRO A 240 16.91 30.45 -11.83
C PRO A 240 17.83 29.23 -11.89
N LYS A 241 17.57 28.25 -11.01
CA LYS A 241 18.19 26.92 -11.09
C LYS A 241 17.64 26.16 -12.29
N ALA A 242 18.54 25.62 -13.09
CA ALA A 242 18.25 24.81 -14.28
C ALA A 242 17.18 23.74 -13.99
N THR A 243 16.06 23.85 -14.68
CA THR A 243 14.95 22.89 -14.65
C THR A 243 15.43 21.54 -15.15
N LYS A 244 15.48 20.54 -14.26
CA LYS A 244 15.57 19.14 -14.66
C LYS A 244 14.39 18.81 -15.57
N ARG A 245 14.66 18.07 -16.65
CA ARG A 245 13.66 17.63 -17.64
C ARG A 245 12.44 17.07 -16.92
N LYS A 246 11.28 17.68 -17.16
CA LYS A 246 9.97 17.23 -16.70
C LYS A 246 9.81 15.75 -17.06
N ALA A 247 9.59 14.90 -16.06
CA ALA A 247 8.94 13.62 -16.28
C ALA A 247 7.62 13.90 -17.01
N GLY A 248 7.32 13.10 -18.04
CA GLY A 248 6.23 13.35 -18.99
C GLY A 248 4.93 13.74 -18.26
N SER A 249 4.33 14.86 -18.70
CA SER A 249 3.04 15.32 -18.19
C SER A 249 2.02 14.20 -18.39
N PHE A 250 1.53 13.66 -17.29
CA PHE A 250 0.42 12.74 -17.25
C PHE A 250 -0.85 13.53 -17.62
N HIS A 251 -1.26 13.48 -18.87
CA HIS A 251 -2.60 13.88 -19.31
C HIS A 251 -3.48 12.63 -19.37
N ALA A 252 -3.79 12.02 -18.22
CA ALA A 252 -4.96 11.16 -18.21
C ALA A 252 -6.19 12.06 -18.36
N ARG A 253 -7.18 11.60 -19.14
CA ARG A 253 -8.50 12.20 -19.12
C ARG A 253 -8.99 12.17 -17.67
N THR A 254 -9.03 13.34 -17.01
CA THR A 254 -9.61 13.49 -15.68
C THR A 254 -11.10 13.21 -15.77
N LEU A 255 -11.63 12.46 -14.81
CA LEU A 255 -13.08 12.36 -14.66
C LEU A 255 -13.62 13.74 -14.30
N THR A 256 -14.74 14.14 -14.90
CA THR A 256 -15.46 15.35 -14.44
C THR A 256 -16.20 15.06 -13.14
N ASP A 257 -16.59 16.10 -12.39
CA ASP A 257 -17.36 15.94 -11.16
C ASP A 257 -18.68 15.19 -11.40
N GLU A 258 -19.32 15.41 -12.56
CA GLU A 258 -20.52 14.67 -12.97
C GLU A 258 -20.23 13.18 -13.18
N GLN A 259 -19.11 12.84 -13.83
CA GLN A 259 -18.71 11.45 -14.02
C GLN A 259 -18.38 10.77 -12.69
N VAL A 260 -17.75 11.49 -11.76
CA VAL A 260 -17.51 11.00 -10.39
C VAL A 260 -18.83 10.73 -9.67
N ALA A 261 -19.80 11.66 -9.76
CA ALA A 261 -21.13 11.49 -9.16
C ALA A 261 -21.88 10.27 -9.73
N ASN A 262 -21.62 9.91 -10.98
CA ASN A 262 -22.22 8.75 -11.64
C ASN A 262 -21.57 7.39 -11.31
N LEU A 263 -20.46 7.35 -10.54
CA LEU A 263 -19.80 6.10 -10.17
C LEU A 263 -20.69 5.16 -9.34
N ASP A 264 -21.60 5.69 -8.51
CA ASP A 264 -22.55 4.85 -7.77
C ASP A 264 -23.65 4.26 -8.66
N THR A 265 -24.04 4.99 -9.69
CA THR A 265 -24.91 4.47 -10.75
C THR A 265 -24.21 3.37 -11.53
N LEU A 266 -22.93 3.57 -11.88
CA LEU A 266 -22.11 2.53 -12.50
C LEU A 266 -21.96 1.30 -11.60
N ALA A 267 -21.75 1.46 -10.30
CA ALA A 267 -21.67 0.35 -9.35
C ALA A 267 -22.96 -0.50 -9.34
N ARG A 268 -24.13 0.15 -9.34
CA ARG A 268 -25.43 -0.56 -9.45
C ARG A 268 -25.58 -1.29 -10.78
N LYS A 269 -25.12 -0.70 -11.88
CA LYS A 269 -25.14 -1.34 -13.20
C LYS A 269 -24.20 -2.53 -13.27
N VAL A 270 -22.99 -2.41 -12.73
CA VAL A 270 -22.01 -3.50 -12.60
C VAL A 270 -22.59 -4.67 -11.81
N ASP A 271 -23.33 -4.40 -10.73
CA ASP A 271 -23.99 -5.46 -9.97
C ASP A 271 -25.04 -6.22 -10.80
N ALA A 272 -25.75 -5.51 -11.67
CA ALA A 272 -26.73 -6.10 -12.58
C ALA A 272 -26.11 -6.82 -13.79
N TRP A 273 -25.03 -6.28 -14.36
CA TRP A 273 -24.32 -6.81 -15.52
C TRP A 273 -23.47 -8.03 -15.18
N PHE A 274 -22.86 -8.04 -14.00
CA PHE A 274 -21.86 -9.02 -13.59
C PHE A 274 -22.27 -9.70 -12.28
N LYS A 275 -23.37 -10.44 -12.32
CA LYS A 275 -23.94 -11.14 -11.15
C LYS A 275 -23.03 -12.25 -10.62
N ASP A 276 -22.28 -12.88 -11.51
CA ASP A 276 -21.35 -13.99 -11.27
C ASP A 276 -19.89 -13.52 -11.15
N ARG A 277 -19.66 -12.21 -11.00
CA ARG A 277 -18.30 -11.66 -10.82
C ARG A 277 -17.56 -12.35 -9.67
N PRO A 278 -16.22 -12.45 -9.75
CA PRO A 278 -15.42 -13.05 -8.69
C PRO A 278 -15.68 -12.32 -7.38
N THR A 279 -16.14 -13.06 -6.37
CA THR A 279 -16.22 -12.58 -4.99
C THR A 279 -15.04 -13.15 -4.24
N THR A 280 -14.13 -12.29 -3.78
CA THR A 280 -13.12 -12.71 -2.82
C THR A 280 -13.72 -12.74 -1.42
N ALA A 281 -13.15 -13.57 -0.54
CA ALA A 281 -13.48 -13.60 0.88
C ALA A 281 -13.59 -12.18 1.50
N PRO A 282 -14.48 -12.00 2.50
CA PRO A 282 -14.73 -10.69 3.12
C PRO A 282 -13.45 -10.02 3.61
N GLY A 283 -13.42 -8.69 3.50
CA GLY A 283 -12.32 -7.85 3.98
C GLY A 283 -11.69 -7.00 2.87
N ARG A 284 -10.43 -6.63 3.06
CA ARG A 284 -9.69 -5.63 2.26
C ARG A 284 -9.50 -6.01 0.78
N HIS A 285 -9.69 -7.29 0.46
CA HIS A 285 -9.57 -7.83 -0.89
C HIS A 285 -10.92 -7.97 -1.59
N ALA A 286 -12.05 -7.77 -0.89
CA ALA A 286 -13.41 -7.85 -1.42
C ALA A 286 -13.53 -7.09 -2.74
N ILE A 287 -14.07 -7.78 -3.76
CA ILE A 287 -14.47 -7.21 -5.04
C ILE A 287 -15.94 -6.82 -4.94
N THR A 288 -16.20 -5.67 -4.33
CA THR A 288 -17.54 -5.07 -4.31
C THR A 288 -17.91 -4.57 -5.70
N ALA A 289 -19.20 -4.38 -5.97
CA ALA A 289 -19.65 -3.79 -7.24
C ALA A 289 -19.02 -2.40 -7.46
N ARG A 290 -18.88 -1.60 -6.39
CA ARG A 290 -18.19 -0.31 -6.41
C ARG A 290 -16.74 -0.44 -6.83
N ARG A 291 -15.99 -1.37 -6.23
CA ARG A 291 -14.58 -1.58 -6.57
C ARG A 291 -14.40 -2.07 -8.00
N PHE A 292 -15.30 -2.93 -8.46
CA PHE A 292 -15.30 -3.40 -9.84
C PHE A 292 -15.59 -2.24 -10.80
N ALA A 293 -16.56 -1.37 -10.49
CA ALA A 293 -16.85 -0.14 -11.24
C ALA A 293 -15.65 0.81 -11.34
N GLU A 294 -14.93 1.03 -10.24
CA GLU A 294 -13.71 1.85 -10.21
C GLU A 294 -12.62 1.27 -11.16
N ILE A 295 -12.43 -0.05 -11.16
CA ILE A 295 -11.43 -0.69 -12.03
C ILE A 295 -11.84 -0.58 -13.50
N ILE A 296 -13.07 -0.91 -13.87
CA ILE A 296 -13.51 -0.83 -15.27
C ILE A 296 -13.54 0.60 -15.79
N THR A 297 -13.80 1.57 -14.90
CA THR A 297 -13.69 2.99 -15.24
C THR A 297 -12.27 3.29 -15.73
N THR A 298 -11.24 2.90 -14.96
CA THR A 298 -9.86 3.12 -15.40
C THR A 298 -9.50 2.40 -16.69
N LEU A 299 -10.03 1.18 -16.92
CA LEU A 299 -9.83 0.42 -18.15
C LEU A 299 -10.42 1.10 -19.39
N CYS A 300 -11.52 1.83 -19.23
CA CYS A 300 -12.23 2.45 -20.34
C CYS A 300 -11.79 3.88 -20.64
N ILE A 301 -11.31 4.63 -19.64
CA ILE A 301 -10.95 6.06 -19.82
C ILE A 301 -9.46 6.27 -20.09
N LEU A 302 -8.58 5.35 -19.66
CA LEU A 302 -7.15 5.50 -19.86
C LEU A 302 -6.76 5.03 -21.25
N GLU A 303 -6.14 5.92 -22.01
CA GLU A 303 -5.62 5.58 -23.33
C GLU A 303 -4.48 4.56 -23.21
N PRO A 304 -4.40 3.56 -24.12
CA PRO A 304 -3.29 2.62 -24.17
C PRO A 304 -1.96 3.36 -24.39
N ASN A 305 -0.84 2.70 -24.12
CA ASN A 305 0.46 3.25 -24.51
C ASN A 305 0.57 3.35 -26.04
N ALA A 306 1.54 4.12 -26.54
CA ALA A 306 1.78 4.28 -27.98
C ALA A 306 1.98 2.93 -28.71
N ASP A 307 2.51 1.92 -28.01
CA ASP A 307 2.71 0.57 -28.53
C ASP A 307 1.49 -0.37 -28.36
N GLY A 308 0.33 0.20 -28.01
CA GLY A 308 -0.92 -0.50 -27.74
C GLY A 308 -0.97 -1.24 -26.39
N SER A 309 0.11 -1.21 -25.60
CA SER A 309 0.15 -1.95 -24.33
C SER A 309 -0.72 -1.30 -23.26
N ASN A 310 -1.24 -2.14 -22.35
CA ASN A 310 -2.05 -1.67 -21.23
C ASN A 310 -1.17 -0.84 -20.28
N PRO A 311 -1.54 0.39 -19.93
CA PRO A 311 -0.69 1.30 -19.19
C PRO A 311 -0.77 1.01 -17.68
N TYR A 312 -0.34 -0.18 -17.25
CA TYR A 312 -0.46 -0.69 -15.89
C TYR A 312 -0.09 0.33 -14.80
N LYS A 313 1.05 1.00 -14.94
CA LYS A 313 1.49 2.03 -13.98
C LYS A 313 0.55 3.22 -13.93
N ARG A 314 -0.03 3.62 -15.07
CA ARG A 314 -1.03 4.69 -15.12
C ARG A 314 -2.32 4.28 -14.43
N HIS A 315 -2.76 3.01 -14.53
CA HIS A 315 -3.90 2.53 -13.72
C HIS A 315 -3.61 2.63 -12.22
N GLU A 316 -2.43 2.20 -11.79
CA GLU A 316 -2.03 2.27 -10.39
C GLU A 316 -1.99 3.71 -9.87
N GLU A 317 -1.31 4.60 -10.59
CA GLU A 317 -1.21 6.04 -10.27
C GLU A 317 -2.59 6.71 -10.26
N PHE A 318 -3.41 6.47 -11.30
CA PHE A 318 -4.75 7.05 -11.40
C PHE A 318 -5.65 6.60 -10.25
N MET A 319 -5.79 5.30 -10.01
CA MET A 319 -6.65 4.79 -8.93
C MET A 319 -6.21 5.29 -7.55
N ASN A 320 -4.89 5.36 -7.30
CA ASN A 320 -4.39 5.87 -6.03
C ASN A 320 -4.69 7.35 -5.86
N THR A 321 -4.48 8.16 -6.91
CA THR A 321 -4.78 9.60 -6.91
C THR A 321 -6.27 9.85 -6.68
N MET A 322 -7.16 9.17 -7.42
CA MET A 322 -8.61 9.30 -7.21
C MET A 322 -9.05 8.87 -5.81
N CYS A 323 -8.34 7.92 -5.19
CA CYS A 323 -8.61 7.52 -3.81
C CYS A 323 -8.08 8.55 -2.80
N ASP A 324 -6.93 9.16 -3.06
CA ASP A 324 -6.35 10.23 -2.24
C ASP A 324 -7.23 11.49 -2.26
N GLU A 325 -7.87 11.78 -3.40
CA GLU A 325 -8.81 12.89 -3.59
C GLU A 325 -10.23 12.57 -3.07
N GLY A 326 -10.48 11.33 -2.63
CA GLY A 326 -11.77 10.91 -2.07
C GLY A 326 -12.84 10.54 -3.11
N HIS A 327 -12.50 10.53 -4.41
CA HIS A 327 -13.41 10.12 -5.48
C HIS A 327 -13.58 8.59 -5.56
N PHE A 328 -12.51 7.84 -5.31
CA PHE A 328 -12.52 6.37 -5.24
C PHE A 328 -12.46 5.90 -3.79
N GLN A 329 -13.18 4.83 -3.47
CA GLN A 329 -13.15 4.22 -2.14
C GLN A 329 -11.97 3.25 -1.97
N HIS A 330 -11.42 2.74 -3.08
CA HIS A 330 -10.39 1.71 -3.05
C HIS A 330 -9.13 2.13 -3.81
N ARG A 331 -7.98 2.00 -3.14
CA ARG A 331 -6.66 2.07 -3.77
C ARG A 331 -6.41 0.90 -4.72
N TYR A 332 -5.48 1.12 -5.63
CA TYR A 332 -5.00 0.08 -6.55
C TYR A 332 -4.48 -1.15 -5.77
N ARG A 333 -4.88 -2.34 -6.24
CA ARG A 333 -4.35 -3.62 -5.77
C ARG A 333 -4.20 -4.55 -6.96
N HIS A 334 -2.97 -5.02 -7.19
CA HIS A 334 -2.65 -5.86 -8.34
C HIS A 334 -3.51 -7.13 -8.39
N GLU A 335 -3.73 -7.80 -7.26
CA GLU A 335 -4.46 -9.06 -7.20
C GLU A 335 -5.94 -8.87 -7.60
N VAL A 336 -6.55 -7.78 -7.14
CA VAL A 336 -7.95 -7.47 -7.43
C VAL A 336 -8.12 -7.00 -8.87
N TYR A 337 -7.22 -6.12 -9.33
CA TYR A 337 -7.17 -5.70 -10.72
C TYR A 337 -7.03 -6.90 -11.67
N LYS A 338 -6.13 -7.84 -11.35
CA LYS A 338 -5.93 -9.06 -12.13
C LYS A 338 -7.21 -9.91 -12.19
N GLN A 339 -7.90 -10.12 -11.06
CA GLN A 339 -9.13 -10.90 -11.04
C GLN A 339 -10.25 -10.26 -11.88
N VAL A 340 -10.42 -8.94 -11.79
CA VAL A 340 -11.39 -8.21 -12.63
C VAL A 340 -11.02 -8.33 -14.11
N ARG A 341 -9.75 -8.13 -14.47
CA ARG A 341 -9.26 -8.30 -15.84
C ARG A 341 -9.51 -9.72 -16.38
N ASP A 342 -9.14 -10.74 -15.61
CA ASP A 342 -9.27 -12.14 -16.05
C ASP A 342 -10.75 -12.51 -16.23
N TYR A 343 -11.64 -12.01 -15.37
CA TYR A 343 -13.07 -12.17 -15.52
C TYR A 343 -13.62 -11.42 -16.76
N LEU A 344 -13.25 -10.16 -16.98
CA LEU A 344 -13.64 -9.44 -18.21
C LEU A 344 -13.13 -10.13 -19.48
N SER A 345 -11.94 -10.72 -19.43
CA SER A 345 -11.41 -11.55 -20.51
C SER A 345 -12.29 -12.77 -20.76
N HIS A 346 -12.74 -13.45 -19.70
CA HIS A 346 -13.64 -14.60 -19.82
C HIS A 346 -14.99 -14.22 -20.43
N CYS A 347 -15.50 -13.02 -20.11
CA CYS A 347 -16.71 -12.47 -20.72
C CYS A 347 -16.53 -12.00 -22.17
N GLY A 348 -15.34 -12.08 -22.75
CA GLY A 348 -15.06 -11.54 -24.09
C GLY A 348 -15.06 -10.01 -24.17
N LEU A 349 -14.91 -9.32 -23.04
CA LEU A 349 -14.94 -7.85 -22.95
C LEU A 349 -13.55 -7.21 -22.99
N LEU A 350 -12.51 -8.01 -23.27
CA LEU A 350 -11.15 -7.55 -23.51
C LEU A 350 -10.64 -8.09 -24.85
N ASN A 351 -10.16 -7.20 -25.70
CA ASN A 351 -9.50 -7.52 -26.96
C ASN A 351 -8.00 -7.69 -26.72
N TRP A 352 -7.56 -8.94 -26.58
CA TRP A 352 -6.15 -9.27 -26.38
C TRP A 352 -5.36 -9.17 -27.68
N GLN A 353 -4.24 -8.46 -27.62
CA GLN A 353 -3.23 -8.41 -28.67
C GLN A 353 -2.01 -9.27 -28.29
N ASP A 354 -1.74 -9.39 -26.99
CA ASP A 354 -0.62 -10.17 -26.46
C ASP A 354 -0.92 -10.66 -25.04
N HIS A 355 -1.00 -11.98 -24.89
CA HIS A 355 -1.18 -12.65 -23.60
C HIS A 355 0.12 -12.85 -22.83
N THR A 356 1.28 -12.62 -23.46
CA THR A 356 2.57 -12.91 -22.84
C THR A 356 2.95 -11.83 -21.84
N TYR A 357 3.20 -12.26 -20.61
CA TYR A 357 3.78 -11.45 -19.55
C TYR A 357 5.13 -12.04 -19.18
N SER A 358 6.17 -11.21 -19.14
CA SER A 358 7.47 -11.62 -18.60
C SER A 358 7.95 -10.61 -17.58
N PHE A 359 8.49 -11.12 -16.47
CA PHE A 359 9.20 -10.28 -15.53
C PHE A 359 10.56 -9.93 -16.12
N GLY A 360 10.91 -8.65 -16.12
CA GLY A 360 12.25 -8.22 -16.54
C GLY A 360 13.29 -8.62 -15.50
N ASP A 361 14.48 -8.95 -15.95
CA ASP A 361 15.65 -9.13 -15.09
C ASP A 361 16.65 -7.99 -15.33
N ASP A 362 17.84 -8.09 -14.74
CA ASP A 362 18.89 -7.06 -14.89
C ASP A 362 19.38 -6.91 -16.34
N LYS A 363 19.06 -7.86 -17.23
CA LYS A 363 19.53 -7.92 -18.61
C LYS A 363 18.42 -7.74 -19.64
N SER A 364 17.16 -7.85 -19.25
CA SER A 364 16.01 -7.84 -20.14
C SER A 364 14.87 -7.00 -19.57
N LYS A 365 14.26 -6.18 -20.43
CA LYS A 365 13.04 -5.46 -20.06
C LYS A 365 11.89 -6.47 -19.97
N GLY A 366 11.13 -6.37 -18.89
CA GLY A 366 9.90 -7.15 -18.74
C GLY A 366 8.91 -6.81 -19.85
N LYS A 367 8.05 -7.76 -20.17
CA LYS A 367 7.00 -7.63 -21.18
C LYS A 367 5.65 -7.55 -20.49
N ALA A 368 4.90 -6.47 -20.76
CA ALA A 368 3.53 -6.33 -20.29
C ALA A 368 2.56 -6.96 -21.32
N CYS A 369 1.46 -7.51 -20.82
CA CYS A 369 0.35 -7.90 -21.67
C CYS A 369 -0.18 -6.71 -22.47
N LYS A 370 -0.70 -6.99 -23.67
CA LYS A 370 -1.35 -6.00 -24.52
C LYS A 370 -2.80 -6.39 -24.72
N PHE A 371 -3.70 -5.54 -24.25
CA PHE A 371 -5.13 -5.70 -24.45
C PHE A 371 -5.80 -4.33 -24.42
N LYS A 372 -7.00 -4.25 -25.00
CA LYS A 372 -7.89 -3.09 -24.88
C LYS A 372 -9.23 -3.55 -24.34
N ALA A 373 -9.95 -2.67 -23.65
CA ALA A 373 -11.36 -2.91 -23.39
C ALA A 373 -12.11 -3.06 -24.73
N ALA A 374 -13.05 -4.01 -24.80
CA ALA A 374 -13.93 -4.13 -25.96
C ALA A 374 -14.79 -2.87 -26.10
N GLN A 375 -15.14 -2.52 -27.34
CA GLN A 375 -15.87 -1.28 -27.63
C GLN A 375 -17.20 -1.22 -26.88
N GLU A 376 -17.87 -2.37 -26.76
CA GLU A 376 -19.11 -2.56 -26.05
C GLU A 376 -18.97 -2.23 -24.55
N LEU A 377 -17.86 -2.62 -23.92
CA LEU A 377 -17.58 -2.29 -22.53
C LEU A 377 -17.31 -0.78 -22.36
N ILE A 378 -16.52 -0.19 -23.27
CA ILE A 378 -16.20 1.24 -23.25
C ILE A 378 -17.48 2.06 -23.36
N GLU A 379 -18.33 1.76 -24.34
CA GLU A 379 -19.60 2.46 -24.56
C GLU A 379 -20.54 2.33 -23.35
N ALA A 380 -20.67 1.13 -22.79
CA ALA A 380 -21.52 0.93 -21.62
C ALA A 380 -21.05 1.75 -20.41
N VAL A 381 -19.74 1.79 -20.15
CA VAL A 381 -19.17 2.54 -19.03
C VAL A 381 -19.30 4.04 -19.28
N VAL A 382 -18.88 4.53 -20.45
CA VAL A 382 -18.92 5.97 -20.79
C VAL A 382 -20.36 6.50 -20.79
N ASN A 383 -21.33 5.76 -21.34
CA ASN A 383 -22.73 6.18 -21.29
C ASN A 383 -23.23 6.36 -19.86
N VAL A 384 -22.89 5.46 -18.94
CA VAL A 384 -23.29 5.61 -17.54
C VAL A 384 -22.58 6.77 -16.87
N LEU A 385 -21.28 6.95 -17.11
CA LEU A 385 -20.50 8.06 -16.54
C LEU A 385 -20.98 9.42 -17.05
N ASP A 386 -21.36 9.52 -18.32
CA ASP A 386 -21.88 10.74 -18.93
C ASP A 386 -23.38 10.97 -18.61
N GLY A 387 -23.98 10.16 -17.74
CA GLY A 387 -25.38 10.29 -17.33
C GLY A 387 -26.38 9.95 -18.43
N LEU A 388 -25.93 9.32 -19.52
CA LEU A 388 -26.77 8.92 -20.64
C LEU A 388 -27.52 7.64 -20.26
N THR A 389 -28.84 7.77 -20.10
CA THR A 389 -29.75 6.65 -19.77
C THR A 389 -30.05 5.72 -20.95
N LYS A 390 -29.35 5.87 -22.08
CA LYS A 390 -29.51 4.97 -23.22
C LYS A 390 -29.22 3.54 -22.74
N GLN A 391 -30.24 2.67 -22.81
CA GLN A 391 -30.07 1.25 -22.58
C GLN A 391 -28.92 0.78 -23.49
N PRO A 392 -27.90 0.07 -22.97
CA PRO A 392 -26.90 -0.51 -23.84
C PRO A 392 -27.61 -1.36 -24.90
N SER A 393 -27.16 -1.28 -26.15
CA SER A 393 -27.67 -2.14 -27.21
C SER A 393 -27.76 -3.59 -26.69
N THR A 394 -28.84 -4.29 -26.99
CA THR A 394 -29.19 -5.65 -26.56
C THR A 394 -28.03 -6.65 -26.67
N LEU A 395 -27.02 -6.34 -27.48
CA LEU A 395 -25.74 -7.03 -27.63
C LEU A 395 -24.98 -7.28 -26.32
N ILE A 396 -24.98 -6.38 -25.33
CA ILE A 396 -24.22 -6.63 -24.08
C ILE A 396 -24.90 -7.73 -23.27
N THR A 397 -26.22 -7.66 -23.07
CA THR A 397 -26.97 -8.68 -22.32
C THR A 397 -26.97 -10.03 -23.03
N THR A 398 -27.01 -10.03 -24.37
CA THR A 398 -27.02 -11.25 -25.19
C THR A 398 -25.64 -11.91 -25.29
N SER A 399 -24.57 -11.12 -25.50
CA SER A 399 -23.17 -11.61 -25.50
C SER A 399 -22.73 -12.09 -24.10
N MET A 400 -23.14 -11.40 -23.04
CA MET A 400 -22.90 -11.81 -21.65
C MET A 400 -23.63 -13.09 -21.25
N ARG A 401 -24.81 -13.39 -21.84
CA ARG A 401 -25.54 -14.63 -21.57
C ARG A 401 -25.07 -15.80 -22.44
N LEU A 402 -24.77 -15.57 -23.72
CA LEU A 402 -24.42 -16.66 -24.64
C LEU A 402 -23.04 -17.28 -24.36
N ASN A 403 -22.05 -16.50 -23.91
CA ASN A 403 -20.71 -17.03 -23.63
C ASN A 403 -20.60 -17.80 -22.30
N VAL A 404 -21.51 -17.60 -21.34
CA VAL A 404 -21.51 -18.33 -20.06
C VAL A 404 -22.09 -19.75 -20.21
N TYR A 405 -22.93 -20.00 -21.21
CA TYR A 405 -23.53 -21.32 -21.47
C TYR A 405 -22.77 -22.17 -22.50
N LEU A 406 -21.78 -21.60 -23.21
CA LEU A 406 -20.93 -22.31 -24.17
C LEU A 406 -19.60 -22.75 -23.54
N VAL A 407 -19.68 -23.42 -22.38
CA VAL A 407 -18.58 -24.29 -21.91
C VAL A 407 -18.91 -25.70 -22.41
N PRO A 408 -18.12 -26.29 -23.33
CA PRO A 408 -18.34 -27.68 -23.71
C PRO A 408 -18.00 -28.55 -22.51
N VAL A 409 -19.02 -29.08 -21.85
CA VAL A 409 -18.88 -30.31 -21.09
C VAL A 409 -18.44 -31.35 -22.10
N LEU A 410 -17.16 -31.75 -22.03
CA LEU A 410 -16.61 -32.88 -22.77
C LEU A 410 -17.30 -34.16 -22.28
N ALA A 411 -18.52 -34.40 -22.76
CA ALA A 411 -19.12 -35.70 -22.77
C ALA A 411 -18.40 -36.52 -23.84
N HIS A 412 -17.61 -37.49 -23.39
CA HIS A 412 -17.17 -38.57 -24.27
C HIS A 412 -18.40 -39.30 -24.81
N SER A 413 -18.28 -39.72 -26.07
CA SER A 413 -19.14 -40.68 -26.81
C SER A 413 -20.37 -40.10 -27.53
N VAL A 414 -20.16 -39.94 -28.85
CA VAL A 414 -21.10 -40.12 -29.98
C VAL A 414 -22.25 -39.12 -30.10
N GLY A 415 -22.10 -38.20 -31.06
CA GLY A 415 -23.19 -37.41 -31.61
C GLY A 415 -22.67 -36.12 -32.23
N VAL A 416 -22.60 -36.09 -33.56
CA VAL A 416 -22.25 -34.89 -34.34
C VAL A 416 -23.22 -33.76 -33.98
N LEU A 417 -22.69 -32.64 -33.48
CA LEU A 417 -23.36 -31.35 -33.48
C LEU A 417 -22.46 -30.33 -34.17
N VAL A 418 -22.85 -29.94 -35.39
CA VAL A 418 -22.38 -28.71 -36.05
C VAL A 418 -23.36 -27.61 -35.65
N PHE A 419 -22.88 -26.50 -35.09
CA PHE A 419 -23.67 -25.28 -34.97
C PHE A 419 -22.87 -24.07 -35.46
N SER A 420 -23.37 -23.47 -36.53
CA SER A 420 -23.08 -22.11 -37.02
C SER A 420 -24.43 -21.40 -37.24
N THR A 421 -24.51 -20.13 -36.87
CA THR A 421 -25.74 -19.35 -36.66
C THR A 421 -26.50 -18.90 -37.91
N ARG A 422 -26.41 -19.60 -39.04
CA ARG A 422 -27.15 -19.24 -40.28
C ARG A 422 -27.62 -20.44 -41.11
N GLN A 423 -28.16 -21.46 -40.45
CA GLN A 423 -28.56 -22.69 -41.16
C GLN A 423 -29.71 -22.47 -42.17
N HIS A 424 -30.69 -21.62 -41.85
CA HIS A 424 -31.82 -21.36 -42.77
C HIS A 424 -31.47 -20.51 -44.01
N GLU A 425 -30.43 -19.66 -43.94
CA GLU A 425 -29.94 -18.91 -45.11
C GLU A 425 -29.08 -19.79 -46.03
N ILE A 426 -28.38 -20.77 -45.47
CA ILE A 426 -27.59 -21.76 -46.22
C ILE A 426 -28.49 -22.80 -46.87
N GLU A 427 -29.51 -23.31 -46.18
CA GLU A 427 -30.49 -24.25 -46.75
C GLU A 427 -31.22 -23.63 -47.95
N ARG A 428 -31.63 -22.36 -47.84
CA ARG A 428 -32.25 -21.61 -48.96
C ARG A 428 -31.27 -21.34 -50.11
N TRP A 429 -30.02 -21.00 -49.82
CA TRP A 429 -29.00 -20.79 -50.85
C TRP A 429 -28.63 -22.09 -51.59
N VAL A 430 -28.55 -23.21 -50.87
CA VAL A 430 -28.28 -24.55 -51.43
C VAL A 430 -29.46 -25.02 -52.26
N GLU A 431 -30.71 -24.82 -51.84
CA GLU A 431 -31.89 -25.15 -52.65
C GLU A 431 -31.98 -24.31 -53.94
N GLU A 432 -31.63 -23.02 -53.89
CA GLU A 432 -31.68 -22.11 -55.05
C GLU A 432 -30.55 -22.35 -56.08
N HIS A 433 -29.45 -23.02 -55.69
CA HIS A 433 -28.26 -23.19 -56.54
C HIS A 433 -27.92 -24.65 -56.87
N SER A 434 -28.70 -25.63 -56.42
CA SER A 434 -28.45 -27.07 -56.68
C SER A 434 -29.13 -27.64 -57.94
N TYR A 435 -29.74 -26.80 -58.80
CA TYR A 435 -30.34 -27.23 -60.08
C TYR A 435 -29.59 -26.79 -61.35
N ALA A 436 -28.29 -26.52 -61.26
CA ALA A 436 -27.44 -26.37 -62.43
C ALA A 436 -26.17 -27.22 -62.30
N HIS A 437 -26.10 -28.27 -63.12
CA HIS A 437 -24.99 -29.21 -63.38
C HIS A 437 -24.92 -30.52 -62.57
N ALA A 438 -25.71 -31.50 -63.03
CA ALA A 438 -25.30 -32.84 -63.54
C ALA A 438 -26.61 -33.64 -63.78
N ALA A 439 -27.07 -34.01 -64.97
CA ALA A 439 -26.40 -34.53 -66.17
C ALA A 439 -25.43 -35.67 -65.87
#